data_AF-I1CT27-F1
#
_entry.id   AF-I1CT27-F1
#
_cell.length_a   1.000
_cell.length_b   1.000
_cell.length_c   1.000
_cell.angle_alpha   90.00
_cell.angle_beta   90.00
_cell.angle_gamma   90.00
#
_symmetry.space_group_name_H-M   'P 1'
#
loop_
_entity.id
_entity.type
_entity.pdbx_description
1 polymer ?
#
loop_
_entity_poly.entity_id
_entity_poly.type
_entity_poly.pdbx_seq_one_letter_code
_entity_poly.pdbx_strand_id
1 'polypeptide(L)'
;MDTSLVVTSSIDTTCTIWNIETGQATTQLIAHDRDVYDVAFTHHSPDMFASVGADGTIRLFDLRALENSTIIYESPPIHKQKFASAISNGCQPLLRIEFNHCNPNLLATFPMDSDSLKILDIRYPSMPVIELEHKSIVNCFNWAPNNPDKIVSGGK
;
A
#
# COMPACT_ATOMS: atom_id res chain seq x y z
N MET A 1 -0.13 18.77 5.42
CA MET A 1 -1.32 18.02 4.97
C MET A 1 -2.44 19.03 4.88
N ASP A 2 -3.08 19.16 3.72
CA ASP A 2 -4.41 19.75 3.70
C ASP A 2 -5.29 18.81 4.53
N THR A 3 -5.70 19.24 5.71
CA THR A 3 -6.42 18.40 6.69
C THR A 3 -7.84 18.11 6.27
N SER A 4 -8.29 18.65 5.12
CA SER A 4 -9.65 18.52 4.62
C SER A 4 -9.87 17.30 3.72
N LEU A 5 -8.84 16.55 3.33
CA LEU A 5 -8.98 15.41 2.41
C LEU A 5 -8.90 14.06 3.12
N VAL A 6 -9.78 13.14 2.71
CA VAL A 6 -9.75 11.71 3.06
C VAL A 6 -9.74 10.91 1.77
N VAL A 7 -8.98 9.81 1.75
CA VAL A 7 -9.07 8.80 0.70
C VAL A 7 -9.56 7.50 1.31
N THR A 8 -10.49 6.83 0.64
CA THR A 8 -11.02 5.52 1.04
C THR A 8 -10.79 4.51 -0.07
N SER A 9 -10.34 3.31 0.28
CA SER A 9 -10.26 2.14 -0.61
C SER A 9 -11.57 1.34 -0.61
N SER A 10 -11.82 0.61 -1.69
CA SER A 10 -13.01 -0.25 -1.83
C SER A 10 -12.72 -1.54 -2.60
N ILE A 11 -13.51 -2.58 -2.31
CA ILE A 11 -13.47 -3.86 -3.04
C ILE A 11 -14.03 -3.74 -4.47
N ASP A 12 -14.70 -2.64 -4.80
CA ASP A 12 -15.17 -2.32 -6.16
C ASP A 12 -14.05 -1.83 -7.10
N THR A 13 -12.79 -2.00 -6.69
CA THR A 13 -11.55 -1.62 -7.37
C THR A 13 -11.24 -0.11 -7.39
N THR A 14 -12.03 0.70 -6.70
CA THR A 14 -11.86 2.16 -6.67
C THR A 14 -11.24 2.71 -5.39
N CYS A 15 -10.66 3.89 -5.52
CA CYS A 15 -10.41 4.81 -4.42
C CYS A 15 -11.34 6.02 -4.57
N THR A 16 -11.94 6.47 -3.47
CA THR A 16 -12.75 7.70 -3.43
C THR A 16 -12.06 8.76 -2.59
N ILE A 17 -12.00 9.98 -3.12
CA ILE A 17 -11.44 11.15 -2.47
C ILE A 17 -12.58 12.02 -1.98
N TRP A 18 -12.53 12.39 -0.71
CA TRP A 18 -13.57 13.12 -0.01
C TRP A 18 -13.02 14.43 0.51
N ASN A 19 -13.82 15.49 0.40
CA ASN A 19 -13.59 16.72 1.13
C ASN A 19 -14.42 16.70 2.42
N ILE A 20 -13.75 16.68 3.57
CA ILE A 20 -14.35 16.59 4.91
C ILE A 20 -15.19 17.82 5.22
N GLU A 21 -14.74 19.02 4.82
CA GLU A 21 -15.42 20.27 5.14
C GLU A 21 -16.81 20.36 4.49
N THR A 22 -16.93 19.86 3.26
CA THR A 22 -18.19 19.81 2.51
C THR A 22 -18.96 18.51 2.73
N GLY A 23 -18.29 17.44 3.19
CA GLY A 23 -18.84 16.10 3.32
C GLY A 23 -19.14 15.43 1.98
N GLN A 24 -18.51 15.88 0.88
CA GLN A 24 -18.79 15.39 -0.46
C GLN A 24 -17.62 14.61 -1.05
N ALA A 25 -17.95 13.63 -1.90
CA ALA A 25 -16.96 12.97 -2.75
C ALA A 25 -16.49 13.96 -3.82
N THR A 26 -15.20 14.28 -3.80
CA THR A 26 -14.56 15.12 -4.81
C THR A 26 -14.40 14.35 -6.12
N THR A 27 -13.97 13.09 -6.02
CA THR A 27 -13.78 12.21 -7.18
C THR A 27 -13.68 10.75 -6.74
N GLN A 28 -14.03 9.85 -7.65
CA GLN A 28 -13.85 8.41 -7.52
C GLN A 28 -13.05 7.93 -8.74
N LEU A 29 -11.98 7.19 -8.48
CA LEU A 29 -11.07 6.71 -9.52
C LEU A 29 -10.89 5.20 -9.45
N ILE A 30 -10.77 4.56 -10.61
CA ILE A 30 -10.38 3.16 -10.72
C ILE A 30 -8.91 3.09 -10.32
N ALA A 31 -8.64 2.55 -9.13
CA ALA A 31 -7.30 2.52 -8.59
C ALA A 31 -6.56 1.26 -9.03
N HIS A 32 -7.24 0.11 -8.97
CA HIS A 32 -6.67 -1.21 -9.24
C HIS A 32 -7.55 -2.01 -10.20
N ASP A 33 -7.01 -3.12 -10.72
CA ASP A 33 -7.77 -4.04 -11.58
C ASP A 33 -8.60 -5.06 -10.77
N ARG A 34 -8.45 -5.03 -9.44
CA ARG A 34 -9.16 -5.84 -8.45
C ARG A 34 -9.33 -5.04 -7.14
N ASP A 35 -9.90 -5.67 -6.12
CA ASP A 35 -10.17 -5.11 -4.81
C ASP A 35 -8.99 -4.28 -4.27
N VAL A 36 -9.29 -3.08 -3.77
CA VAL A 36 -8.32 -2.24 -3.07
C VAL A 36 -8.43 -2.53 -1.58
N TYR A 37 -7.33 -2.94 -0.96
CA TYR A 37 -7.33 -3.35 0.45
C TYR A 37 -6.89 -2.24 1.38
N ASP A 38 -5.96 -1.37 0.95
CA ASP A 38 -5.48 -0.30 1.80
C ASP A 38 -4.99 0.90 0.99
N VAL A 39 -4.96 2.06 1.65
CA VAL A 39 -4.55 3.35 1.08
C VAL A 39 -3.85 4.20 2.13
N ALA A 40 -2.79 4.90 1.74
CA ALA A 40 -2.04 5.77 2.63
C ALA A 40 -1.56 7.05 1.91
N PHE A 41 -1.73 8.19 2.57
CA PHE A 41 -1.07 9.43 2.16
C PHE A 41 0.44 9.34 2.44
N THR A 42 1.24 10.00 1.61
CA THR A 42 2.64 10.22 1.95
C THR A 42 2.73 11.30 3.04
N HIS A 43 3.68 11.17 3.97
CA HIS A 43 3.87 12.18 5.01
C HIS A 43 4.56 13.46 4.52
N HIS A 44 5.18 13.40 3.33
CA HIS A 44 6.08 14.45 2.85
C HIS A 44 5.52 15.25 1.68
N SER A 45 4.59 14.68 0.91
CA SER A 45 3.86 15.38 -0.15
C SER A 45 2.36 15.31 0.14
N PRO A 46 1.69 16.45 0.39
CA PRO A 46 0.26 16.47 0.71
C PRO A 46 -0.61 16.03 -0.47
N ASP A 47 -0.06 16.07 -1.69
CA ASP A 47 -0.76 15.76 -2.93
C ASP A 47 -0.52 14.34 -3.42
N MET A 48 0.09 13.48 -2.60
CA MET A 48 0.40 12.11 -3.01
C MET A 48 -0.15 11.08 -2.03
N PHE A 49 -0.73 10.03 -2.57
CA PHE A 49 -1.13 8.84 -1.83
C PHE A 49 -0.81 7.58 -2.64
N ALA A 50 -0.75 6.45 -1.96
CA ALA A 50 -0.61 5.15 -2.60
C ALA A 50 -1.67 4.17 -2.12
N SER A 51 -2.00 3.20 -2.95
CA SER A 51 -2.91 2.11 -2.63
C SER A 51 -2.31 0.76 -2.95
N VAL A 52 -2.85 -0.27 -2.29
CA VAL A 52 -2.51 -1.68 -2.50
C VAL A 52 -3.75 -2.53 -2.63
N GLY A 53 -3.66 -3.63 -3.37
CA GLY A 53 -4.84 -4.44 -3.67
C GLY A 53 -4.58 -5.90 -4.02
N ALA A 54 -5.67 -6.56 -4.39
CA ALA A 54 -5.73 -7.96 -4.77
C ALA A 54 -5.00 -8.28 -6.08
N ASP A 55 -4.72 -7.27 -6.91
CA ASP A 55 -3.88 -7.41 -8.10
C ASP A 55 -2.37 -7.53 -7.77
N GLY A 56 -2.00 -7.41 -6.49
CA GLY A 56 -0.63 -7.58 -6.02
C GLY A 56 0.26 -6.37 -6.32
N THR A 57 -0.31 -5.21 -6.64
CA THR A 57 0.45 -4.00 -6.96
C THR A 57 0.39 -2.94 -5.87
N ILE A 58 1.42 -2.09 -5.82
CA ILE A 58 1.37 -0.78 -5.15
C ILE A 58 1.30 0.28 -6.24
N ARG A 59 0.26 1.12 -6.18
CA ARG A 59 0.05 2.22 -7.14
C ARG A 59 0.14 3.56 -6.42
N LEU A 60 0.92 4.48 -6.99
CA LEU A 60 1.14 5.84 -6.49
C LEU A 60 0.35 6.84 -7.34
N PHE A 61 -0.33 7.76 -6.68
CA PHE A 61 -1.23 8.74 -7.28
C PHE A 61 -0.80 10.17 -6.91
N ASP A 62 -0.91 11.08 -7.86
CA ASP A 62 -0.79 12.52 -7.66
C ASP A 62 -2.19 13.15 -7.74
N LEU A 63 -2.63 13.80 -6.66
CA LEU A 63 -3.91 14.49 -6.54
C LEU A 63 -4.07 15.60 -7.59
N ARG A 64 -2.97 16.14 -8.12
CA ARG A 64 -2.96 17.16 -9.16
C ARG A 64 -3.14 16.58 -10.57
N ALA A 65 -2.99 15.26 -10.72
CA ALA A 65 -3.00 14.56 -12.02
C ALA A 65 -3.56 13.12 -11.90
N LEU A 66 -4.79 12.99 -11.41
CA LEU A 66 -5.43 11.70 -11.12
C LEU A 66 -5.80 10.83 -12.33
N GLU A 67 -5.55 11.32 -13.55
CA GLU A 67 -5.79 10.57 -14.78
C GLU A 67 -4.89 9.33 -14.89
N ASN A 68 -3.73 9.34 -14.22
CA ASN A 68 -2.76 8.27 -14.28
C ASN A 68 -2.22 7.92 -12.89
N SER A 69 -1.86 6.64 -12.71
CA SER A 69 -1.13 6.16 -11.54
C SER A 69 0.18 5.52 -11.97
N THR A 70 1.15 5.49 -11.07
CA THR A 70 2.42 4.78 -11.28
C THR A 70 2.44 3.50 -10.46
N ILE A 71 2.60 2.34 -11.11
CA ILE A 71 2.90 1.10 -10.40
C ILE A 71 4.35 1.18 -9.92
N ILE A 72 4.56 1.16 -8.61
CA ILE A 72 5.91 1.22 -8.00
C ILE A 72 6.41 -0.12 -7.51
N TYR A 73 5.52 -1.11 -7.38
CA TYR A 73 5.84 -2.47 -7.01
C TYR A 73 4.76 -3.43 -7.48
N GLU A 74 5.19 -4.62 -7.86
CA GLU A 74 4.33 -5.77 -8.16
C GLU A 74 4.89 -6.98 -7.42
N SER A 75 4.01 -7.69 -6.70
CA SER A 75 4.39 -8.91 -6.03
C SER A 75 4.85 -9.95 -7.06
N PRO A 76 6.00 -10.62 -6.85
CA PRO A 76 6.45 -11.65 -7.78
C PRO A 76 5.47 -12.82 -7.82
N PRO A 77 5.34 -13.50 -8.98
CA PRO A 77 4.41 -14.59 -9.11
C PRO A 77 4.80 -15.79 -8.23
N ILE A 78 3.83 -16.39 -7.55
CA ILE A 78 4.07 -17.55 -6.69
C ILE A 78 4.02 -18.83 -7.52
N HIS A 79 5.19 -19.44 -7.73
CA HIS A 79 5.30 -20.75 -8.41
C HIS A 79 5.06 -21.96 -7.48
N LYS A 80 4.99 -21.78 -6.15
CA LYS A 80 4.83 -22.86 -5.18
C LYS A 80 3.80 -22.50 -4.10
N GLN A 81 2.68 -23.21 -4.11
CA GLN A 81 1.56 -23.05 -3.17
C GLN A 81 1.97 -23.49 -1.75
N LYS A 82 2.33 -22.53 -0.88
CA LYS A 82 2.28 -22.76 0.58
C LYS A 82 0.89 -22.41 1.15
N PHE A 83 0.16 -21.49 0.51
CA PHE A 83 -1.18 -21.05 0.91
C PHE A 83 -2.06 -20.90 -0.33
N ALA A 84 -3.28 -21.44 -0.28
CA ALA A 84 -4.13 -21.67 -1.44
C ALA A 84 -5.25 -20.61 -1.62
N SER A 85 -5.39 -19.66 -0.70
CA SER A 85 -6.63 -18.88 -0.52
C SER A 85 -6.85 -17.75 -1.51
N ALA A 86 -5.81 -17.12 -2.08
CA ALA A 86 -5.98 -15.84 -2.77
C ALA A 86 -5.00 -15.55 -3.90
N ILE A 87 -4.64 -16.56 -4.71
CA ILE A 87 -3.81 -16.31 -5.89
C ILE A 87 -4.69 -15.66 -6.95
N SER A 88 -4.47 -14.37 -7.22
CA SER A 88 -5.14 -13.63 -8.28
C SER A 88 -4.17 -13.53 -9.47
N ASN A 89 -4.47 -14.23 -10.57
CA ASN A 89 -3.67 -14.23 -11.81
C ASN A 89 -2.16 -14.55 -11.68
N GLY A 90 -1.75 -15.19 -10.58
CA GLY A 90 -0.35 -15.54 -10.31
C GLY A 90 0.35 -14.59 -9.32
N CYS A 91 -0.17 -13.39 -9.10
CA CYS A 91 0.35 -12.40 -8.15
C CYS A 91 -0.24 -12.60 -6.74
N GLN A 92 0.52 -12.20 -5.72
CA GLN A 92 0.11 -12.30 -4.33
C GLN A 92 -0.50 -10.98 -3.87
N PRO A 93 -1.76 -10.95 -3.39
CA PRO A 93 -2.39 -9.74 -2.91
C PRO A 93 -1.57 -9.00 -1.85
N LEU A 94 -1.57 -7.68 -1.88
CA LEU A 94 -0.93 -6.84 -0.88
C LEU A 94 -1.98 -6.26 0.06
N LEU A 95 -1.82 -6.47 1.37
CA LEU A 95 -2.89 -6.25 2.33
C LEU A 95 -2.87 -4.89 3.02
N ARG A 96 -1.70 -4.28 3.14
CA ARG A 96 -1.51 -3.07 3.94
C ARG A 96 -0.35 -2.25 3.41
N ILE A 97 -0.46 -0.93 3.50
CA ILE A 97 0.58 0.02 3.12
C ILE A 97 0.77 1.09 4.19
N GLU A 98 2.03 1.41 4.48
CA GLU A 98 2.34 2.54 5.36
C GLU A 98 3.64 3.19 4.93
N PHE A 99 3.61 4.50 4.75
CA PHE A 99 4.82 5.29 4.54
C PHE A 99 5.59 5.45 5.84
N ASN A 100 6.91 5.50 5.76
CA ASN A 100 7.73 5.86 6.89
C ASN A 100 7.46 7.33 7.27
N HIS A 101 7.27 7.59 8.55
CA HIS A 101 6.90 8.92 9.06
C HIS A 101 8.04 9.95 8.99
N CYS A 102 9.29 9.47 8.97
CA CYS A 102 10.48 10.31 9.02
C CYS A 102 11.26 10.30 7.69
N ASN A 103 11.18 9.22 6.91
CA ASN A 103 11.90 9.06 5.65
C ASN A 103 10.92 9.03 4.46
N PRO A 104 10.92 10.04 3.57
CA PRO A 104 9.98 10.14 2.46
C PRO A 104 10.10 9.01 1.45
N ASN A 105 11.24 8.34 1.42
CA ASN A 105 11.53 7.39 0.38
C ASN A 105 11.04 5.99 0.75
N LEU A 106 10.79 5.72 2.04
CA LEU A 106 10.49 4.37 2.51
C LEU A 106 9.00 4.17 2.72
N LEU A 107 8.55 2.99 2.33
CA LEU A 107 7.24 2.46 2.70
C LEU A 107 7.37 0.98 3.06
N ALA A 108 6.39 0.45 3.78
CA ALA A 108 6.29 -0.96 4.08
C ALA A 108 4.95 -1.52 3.60
N THR A 109 4.96 -2.81 3.25
CA THR A 109 3.78 -3.61 2.90
C THR A 109 4.03 -5.08 3.21
N PHE A 110 3.00 -5.90 3.31
CA PHE A 110 3.15 -7.36 3.33
C PHE A 110 2.13 -8.02 2.40
N PRO A 111 2.52 -9.12 1.73
CA PRO A 111 1.60 -9.92 0.95
C PRO A 111 0.67 -10.77 1.83
N MET A 112 -0.51 -11.12 1.30
CA MET A 112 -1.49 -12.00 1.95
C MET A 112 -0.90 -13.39 2.18
N ASP A 113 -1.15 -13.98 3.35
CA ASP A 113 -0.64 -15.30 3.75
C ASP A 113 0.90 -15.40 3.70
N SER A 114 1.61 -14.28 3.87
CA SER A 114 3.08 -14.21 3.88
C SER A 114 3.62 -14.02 5.30
N ASP A 115 4.74 -14.66 5.59
CA ASP A 115 5.57 -14.42 6.77
C ASP A 115 6.59 -13.28 6.54
N SER A 116 6.59 -12.65 5.37
CA SER A 116 7.55 -11.62 4.98
C SER A 116 6.91 -10.23 4.93
N LEU A 117 7.45 -9.30 5.71
CA LEU A 117 7.21 -7.86 5.59
C LEU A 117 8.23 -7.27 4.61
N LYS A 118 7.75 -6.50 3.63
CA LYS A 118 8.56 -5.87 2.59
C LYS A 118 8.71 -4.38 2.88
N ILE A 119 9.94 -3.88 2.83
CA ILE A 119 10.25 -2.44 2.89
C ILE A 119 10.78 -2.02 1.53
N LEU A 120 10.20 -0.99 0.95
CA LEU A 120 10.50 -0.50 -0.39
C LEU A 120 11.02 0.92 -0.34
N ASP A 121 11.89 1.27 -1.29
CA ASP A 121 12.29 2.64 -1.57
C ASP A 121 11.59 3.10 -2.86
N ILE A 122 10.74 4.12 -2.77
CA ILE A 122 9.95 4.61 -3.92
C ILE A 122 10.81 5.15 -5.06
N ARG A 123 12.09 5.48 -4.81
CA ARG A 123 13.04 5.93 -5.84
C ARG A 123 13.63 4.77 -6.64
N TYR A 124 13.57 3.56 -6.07
CA TYR A 124 14.04 2.33 -6.69
C TYR A 124 12.89 1.32 -6.76
N PRO A 125 11.87 1.59 -7.60
CA PRO A 125 10.69 0.75 -7.69
C PRO A 125 11.04 -0.66 -8.17
N SER A 126 10.11 -1.60 -7.97
CA SER A 126 10.16 -3.02 -8.37
C SER A 126 10.75 -4.00 -7.35
N MET A 127 11.76 -3.64 -6.56
CA MET A 127 12.39 -4.57 -5.61
C MET A 127 12.38 -4.02 -4.18
N PRO A 128 12.04 -4.85 -3.18
CA PRO A 128 12.14 -4.45 -1.79
C PRO A 128 13.62 -4.27 -1.41
N VAL A 129 13.89 -3.21 -0.65
CA VAL A 129 15.22 -2.94 -0.10
C VAL A 129 15.51 -3.88 1.08
N ILE A 130 14.47 -4.21 1.85
CA ILE A 130 14.57 -5.11 3.00
C ILE A 130 13.35 -6.04 2.98
N GLU A 131 13.62 -7.32 3.24
CA GLU A 131 12.60 -8.32 3.54
C GLU A 131 12.81 -8.81 4.96
N LEU A 132 11.81 -8.64 5.81
CA LEU A 132 11.83 -9.07 7.21
C LEU A 132 10.97 -10.32 7.35
N GLU A 133 11.60 -11.46 7.65
CA GLU A 133 10.93 -12.74 7.80
C GLU A 133 10.48 -12.98 9.24
N HIS A 134 9.24 -13.45 9.38
CA HIS A 134 8.65 -13.90 10.63
C HIS A 134 8.61 -15.43 10.67
N LYS A 135 8.39 -15.99 11.86
CA LYS A 135 8.15 -17.44 12.02
C LYS A 135 6.76 -17.88 11.54
N SER A 136 5.87 -16.92 11.27
CA SER A 136 4.47 -17.14 10.93
C SER A 136 3.94 -15.91 10.17
N ILE A 137 2.70 -16.00 9.70
CA ILE A 137 2.06 -14.98 8.87
C ILE A 137 2.01 -13.62 9.58
N VAL A 138 2.34 -12.56 8.83
CA VAL A 138 2.22 -11.17 9.28
C VAL A 138 0.78 -10.70 9.04
N ASN A 139 0.18 -10.05 10.04
CA ASN A 139 -1.17 -9.49 9.96
C ASN A 139 -1.18 -7.97 10.11
N CYS A 140 -0.13 -7.39 10.69
CA CYS A 140 -0.04 -5.95 10.89
C CYS A 140 1.41 -5.49 11.04
N PHE A 141 1.63 -4.21 10.77
CA PHE A 141 2.85 -3.50 11.11
C PHE A 141 2.55 -2.02 11.35
N ASN A 142 3.50 -1.31 11.96
CA ASN A 142 3.46 0.14 12.11
C ASN A 142 4.87 0.72 12.24
N TRP A 143 5.16 1.80 11.51
CA TRP A 143 6.41 2.54 11.66
C TRP A 143 6.41 3.33 12.96
N ALA A 144 7.57 3.45 13.60
CA ALA A 144 7.70 4.36 14.72
C ALA A 144 7.53 5.81 14.23
N PRO A 145 6.73 6.65 14.92
CA PRO A 145 6.40 7.98 14.43
C PRO A 145 7.61 8.93 14.37
N ASN A 146 8.58 8.73 15.26
CA ASN A 146 9.72 9.63 15.46
C ASN A 146 11.07 8.95 15.19
N ASN A 147 11.08 7.74 14.63
CA ASN A 147 12.32 7.01 14.37
C ASN A 147 12.20 6.22 13.05
N PRO A 148 12.95 6.59 12.00
CA PRO A 148 12.83 5.96 10.69
C PRO A 148 13.31 4.50 10.68
N ASP A 149 14.14 4.08 11.63
CA ASP A 149 14.76 2.76 11.66
C ASP A 149 13.99 1.74 12.52
N LYS A 150 12.84 2.14 13.05
CA LYS A 150 12.02 1.30 13.93
C LYS A 150 10.67 1.03 13.30
N ILE A 151 10.34 -0.25 13.21
CA ILE A 151 9.05 -0.77 12.78
C ILE A 151 8.64 -1.89 13.74
N VAL A 152 7.36 -1.96 14.06
CA VAL A 152 6.78 -3.07 14.82
C VAL A 152 5.90 -3.88 13.89
N SER A 153 5.93 -5.20 14.00
CA SER A 153 5.11 -6.11 13.19
C SER A 153 4.53 -7.21 14.06
N GLY A 154 3.32 -7.64 13.74
CA GLY A 154 2.56 -8.64 14.49
C GLY A 154 2.04 -9.74 13.58
N GLY A 155 2.08 -10.97 14.07
CA GLY A 155 1.68 -12.19 13.36
C GLY A 155 1.18 -13.25 14.33
N LYS A 156 0.47 -14.27 13.82
CA LYS A 156 -0.16 -15.32 14.63
C LYS A 156 0.83 -16.41 15.03
#